data_AF-A0A0P9VET7-F1
#
_entry.id   AF-A0A0P9VET7-F1
#
_cell.length_a   1.000
_cell.length_b   1.000
_cell.length_c   1.000
_cell.angle_alpha   90.00
_cell.angle_beta   90.00
_cell.angle_gamma   90.00
#
_symmetry.space_group_name_H-M   'P 1'
#
loop_
_entity.id
_entity.type
_entity.pdbx_description
1 polymer ?
#
loop_
_entity_poly.entity_id
_entity_poly.type
_entity_poly.pdbx_seq_one_letter_code
_entity_poly.pdbx_strand_id
1 'polypeptide(L)'
;MGAVAEQVSLLQGSYSFDEDVSAPLPDMPEVGTVAMGDWPLVTANDWGRMGVLSVADTLAPGLTVQKGERVLVVGTSEFVWRPFLLAERLEKAGADVHFSSTSRSPIALGHAIDHALSFSDNYGLGIPNFLYNVRPGQFDRVLICTETPRQAVPAELIEALNAEVICDE
;
A
#
# COMPACT_ATOMS: atom_id res chain seq x y z
N MET A 1 5.82 -9.30 37.37
CA MET A 1 7.16 -9.54 36.79
C MET A 1 6.98 -9.56 35.28
N GLY A 2 7.41 -8.50 34.59
CA GLY A 2 7.24 -8.39 33.13
C GLY A 2 8.13 -9.40 32.41
N ALA A 3 7.64 -9.91 31.27
CA ALA A 3 8.38 -10.87 30.47
C ALA A 3 9.71 -10.28 29.99
N VAL A 4 10.75 -11.10 30.00
CA VAL A 4 12.07 -10.79 29.44
C VAL A 4 11.92 -10.76 27.92
N ALA A 5 12.29 -9.65 27.28
CA ALA A 5 12.38 -9.56 25.82
C ALA A 5 13.82 -9.89 25.40
N GLU A 6 13.99 -10.89 24.52
CA GLU A 6 15.26 -11.14 23.84
C GLU A 6 15.24 -10.42 22.48
N GLN A 7 16.29 -9.63 22.23
CA GLN A 7 16.52 -8.98 20.95
C GLN A 7 17.58 -9.78 20.18
N VAL A 8 17.17 -10.40 19.07
CA VAL A 8 18.08 -11.05 18.12
C VAL A 8 18.16 -10.18 16.88
N SER A 9 19.31 -9.55 16.62
CA SER A 9 19.54 -8.82 15.36
C SER A 9 19.99 -9.81 14.29
N LEU A 10 19.19 -9.99 13.24
CA LEU A 10 19.53 -10.85 12.10
C LEU A 10 20.59 -10.21 11.16
N LEU A 11 20.89 -8.92 11.34
CA LEU A 11 21.86 -8.18 10.53
C LEU A 11 22.74 -7.29 11.43
N GLN A 12 24.07 -7.35 11.24
CA GLN A 12 25.05 -6.43 11.81
C GLN A 12 25.82 -5.78 10.66
N GLY A 13 25.94 -4.46 10.68
CA GLY A 13 26.65 -3.69 9.65
C GLY A 13 26.84 -2.24 10.04
N SER A 14 27.50 -1.48 9.18
CA SER A 14 27.69 -0.03 9.31
C SER A 14 27.42 0.64 7.98
N TYR A 15 26.79 1.81 8.02
CA TYR A 15 26.63 2.71 6.87
C TYR A 15 27.42 3.99 7.13
N SER A 16 28.13 4.47 6.12
CA SER A 16 28.68 5.83 6.07
C SER A 16 27.96 6.59 4.97
N PHE A 17 27.65 7.85 5.24
CA PHE A 17 27.06 8.76 4.26
C PHE A 17 28.10 9.83 3.95
N ASP A 18 28.49 9.91 2.68
CA ASP A 18 29.34 10.98 2.16
C ASP A 18 28.43 12.01 1.50
N GLU A 19 28.32 13.19 2.11
CA GLU A 19 27.45 14.26 1.62
C GLU A 19 27.98 14.81 0.29
N ASP A 20 27.12 14.79 -0.74
CA ASP A 20 27.33 15.56 -1.96
C ASP A 20 26.58 16.89 -1.85
N VAL A 21 27.29 17.95 -1.47
CA VAL A 21 26.74 19.31 -1.36
C VAL A 21 26.27 19.89 -2.70
N SER A 22 26.63 19.27 -3.81
CA SER A 22 26.18 19.65 -5.15
C SER A 22 24.93 18.90 -5.60
N ALA A 23 24.48 17.90 -4.83
CA ALA A 23 23.27 17.16 -5.13
C ALA A 23 22.06 18.10 -5.15
N PRO A 24 21.23 18.07 -6.22
CA PRO A 24 20.03 18.88 -6.27
C PRO A 24 19.05 18.42 -5.19
N LEU A 25 18.45 19.39 -4.48
CA LEU A 25 17.37 19.09 -3.54
C LEU A 25 16.14 18.61 -4.31
N PRO A 26 15.46 17.55 -3.84
CA PRO A 26 14.19 17.15 -4.42
C PRO A 26 13.14 18.23 -4.18
N ASP A 27 12.25 18.43 -5.14
CA ASP A 27 11.04 19.22 -4.93
C ASP A 27 10.08 18.42 -4.04
N MET A 28 9.74 18.97 -2.89
CA MET A 28 8.96 18.27 -1.86
C MET A 28 7.50 18.71 -1.93
N PRO A 29 6.57 17.80 -2.27
CA PRO A 29 5.15 18.13 -2.30
C PRO A 29 4.62 18.43 -0.90
N GLU A 30 3.63 19.33 -0.82
CA GLU A 30 2.94 19.61 0.45
C GLU A 30 2.05 18.41 0.86
N VAL A 31 2.57 17.59 1.79
CA VAL A 31 1.88 16.39 2.31
C VAL A 31 1.49 16.50 3.79
N GLY A 32 1.65 17.68 4.39
CA GLY A 32 1.58 17.91 5.84
C GLY A 32 0.19 18.18 6.44
N THR A 33 -0.89 17.91 5.71
CA THR A 33 -2.26 18.19 6.17
C THR A 33 -2.75 17.15 7.17
N VAL A 34 -3.39 17.61 8.26
CA VAL A 34 -4.01 16.79 9.34
C VAL A 34 -5.53 16.95 9.40
N ALA A 35 -6.15 17.54 8.37
CA ALA A 35 -7.58 17.72 8.29
C ALA A 35 -8.31 16.37 8.12
N MET A 36 -9.59 16.34 8.48
CA MET A 36 -10.47 15.22 8.16
C MET A 36 -10.98 15.41 6.73
N GLY A 37 -10.80 14.39 5.89
CA GLY A 37 -11.26 14.42 4.50
C GLY A 37 -12.76 14.13 4.35
N ASP A 38 -13.23 14.16 3.11
CA ASP A 38 -14.63 13.92 2.73
C ASP A 38 -15.10 12.49 3.01
N TRP A 39 -14.16 11.54 3.11
CA TRP A 39 -14.45 10.13 3.36
C TRP A 39 -14.00 9.73 4.77
N PRO A 40 -14.91 9.76 5.76
CA PRO A 40 -14.57 9.43 7.13
C PRO A 40 -14.26 7.95 7.29
N LEU A 41 -13.46 7.64 8.31
CA LEU A 41 -13.15 6.28 8.68
C LEU A 41 -14.35 5.60 9.33
N VAL A 42 -14.55 4.33 8.98
CA VAL A 42 -15.48 3.48 9.71
C VAL A 42 -14.77 3.01 10.97
N THR A 43 -15.12 3.58 12.13
CA THR A 43 -14.45 3.26 13.40
C THR A 43 -14.60 1.81 13.85
N ALA A 44 -15.57 1.08 13.31
CA ALA A 44 -15.71 -0.36 13.51
C ALA A 44 -14.61 -1.17 12.79
N ASN A 45 -13.93 -0.55 11.82
CA ASN A 45 -12.88 -1.16 10.99
C ASN A 45 -11.51 -0.55 11.32
N ASP A 46 -11.03 -0.72 12.56
CA ASP A 46 -9.78 -0.11 13.05
C ASP A 46 -8.50 -0.93 12.75
N TRP A 47 -8.59 -1.88 11.81
CA TRP A 47 -7.67 -3.00 11.57
C TRP A 47 -6.19 -2.65 11.32
N GLY A 48 -5.87 -1.36 11.08
CA GLY A 48 -4.50 -0.87 10.86
C GLY A 48 -4.10 0.32 11.74
N ARG A 49 -5.01 0.80 12.60
CA ARG A 49 -4.80 2.00 13.44
C ARG A 49 -4.74 1.66 14.93
N MET A 50 -5.30 0.52 15.30
CA MET A 50 -5.23 -0.06 16.63
C MET A 50 -4.64 -1.47 16.56
N GLY A 51 -4.06 -1.93 17.65
CA GLY A 51 -3.60 -3.32 17.74
C GLY A 51 -4.79 -4.28 17.78
N VAL A 52 -4.78 -5.30 16.92
CA VAL A 52 -5.80 -6.36 16.88
C VAL A 52 -5.24 -7.69 17.39
N LEU A 53 -6.06 -8.45 18.13
CA LEU A 53 -5.66 -9.77 18.67
C LEU A 53 -5.92 -10.91 17.68
N SER A 54 -6.92 -10.73 16.81
CA SER A 54 -7.25 -11.66 15.73
C SER A 54 -7.88 -10.87 14.59
N VAL A 55 -7.71 -11.37 13.37
CA VAL A 55 -8.42 -10.86 12.20
C VAL A 55 -8.91 -12.04 11.38
N ALA A 56 -10.07 -11.89 10.76
CA ALA A 56 -10.59 -12.87 9.83
C ALA A 56 -10.15 -12.52 8.40
N ASP A 57 -9.73 -13.52 7.63
CA ASP A 57 -9.46 -13.39 6.19
C ASP A 57 -10.78 -13.39 5.41
N THR A 58 -11.48 -12.26 5.47
CA THR A 58 -12.82 -12.08 4.89
C THR A 58 -12.88 -11.06 3.76
N LEU A 59 -11.76 -10.45 3.38
CA LEU A 59 -11.73 -9.48 2.29
C LEU A 59 -11.88 -10.21 0.95
N ALA A 60 -12.93 -9.91 0.18
CA ALA A 60 -13.24 -10.57 -1.10
C ALA A 60 -13.21 -12.12 -1.04
N PRO A 61 -14.12 -12.75 -0.27
CA PRO A 61 -14.05 -14.20 -0.03
C PRO A 61 -14.28 -15.02 -1.32
N GLY A 62 -15.05 -14.49 -2.27
CA GLY A 62 -15.34 -15.14 -3.56
C GLY A 62 -14.30 -14.89 -4.66
N LEU A 63 -13.22 -14.16 -4.36
CA LEU A 63 -12.19 -13.87 -5.35
C LEU A 63 -11.43 -15.16 -5.70
N THR A 64 -11.31 -15.43 -6.99
CA THR A 64 -10.56 -16.57 -7.54
C THR A 64 -9.49 -16.09 -8.51
N VAL A 65 -8.46 -16.92 -8.67
CA VAL A 65 -7.30 -16.67 -9.54
C VAL A 65 -6.97 -17.92 -10.34
N GLN A 66 -6.30 -17.73 -11.47
CA GLN A 66 -5.74 -18.81 -12.26
C GLN A 66 -4.34 -19.16 -11.75
N LYS A 67 -3.94 -20.42 -11.90
CA LYS A 67 -2.58 -20.84 -11.54
C LYS A 67 -1.55 -20.11 -12.39
N GLY A 68 -0.61 -19.44 -11.74
CA GLY A 68 0.44 -18.63 -12.38
C GLY A 68 -0.01 -17.25 -12.87
N GLU A 69 -1.25 -16.84 -12.60
CA GLU A 69 -1.71 -15.46 -12.86
C GLU A 69 -0.88 -14.48 -12.03
N ARG A 70 -0.32 -13.44 -12.67
CA ARG A 70 0.46 -12.42 -11.97
C ARG A 70 -0.47 -11.37 -11.40
N VAL A 71 -0.66 -11.40 -10.09
CA VAL A 71 -1.59 -10.54 -9.38
C VAL A 71 -0.84 -9.56 -8.49
N LEU A 72 -1.09 -8.27 -8.67
CA LEU A 72 -0.67 -7.25 -7.70
C LEU A 72 -1.83 -6.95 -6.75
N VAL A 73 -1.59 -7.09 -5.45
CA VAL A 73 -2.48 -6.61 -4.39
C VAL A 73 -1.91 -5.32 -3.81
N VAL A 74 -2.70 -4.25 -3.80
CA VAL A 74 -2.33 -2.93 -3.27
C VAL A 74 -3.21 -2.59 -2.07
N GLY A 75 -2.60 -2.44 -0.89
CA GLY A 75 -3.26 -1.83 0.27
C GLY A 75 -3.18 -0.30 0.21
N THR A 76 -4.27 0.40 0.52
CA THR A 76 -4.27 1.88 0.58
C THR A 76 -3.92 2.39 1.97
N SER A 77 -2.94 3.29 2.06
CA SER A 77 -2.58 3.99 3.31
C SER A 77 -2.35 3.02 4.48
N GLU A 78 -3.07 3.15 5.60
CA GLU A 78 -2.96 2.24 6.74
C GLU A 78 -3.75 0.92 6.56
N PHE A 79 -4.58 0.80 5.52
CA PHE A 79 -5.35 -0.41 5.21
C PHE A 79 -4.50 -1.42 4.44
N VAL A 80 -3.56 -2.07 5.13
CA VAL A 80 -2.60 -3.01 4.51
C VAL A 80 -2.69 -4.44 5.04
N TRP A 81 -3.17 -4.63 6.28
CA TRP A 81 -3.17 -5.97 6.90
C TRP A 81 -4.17 -6.94 6.25
N ARG A 82 -5.41 -6.54 6.04
CA ARG A 82 -6.41 -7.39 5.36
C ARG A 82 -6.06 -7.63 3.88
N PRO A 83 -5.57 -6.64 3.12
CA PRO A 83 -5.05 -6.87 1.77
C PRO A 83 -3.88 -7.86 1.74
N PHE A 84 -3.01 -7.85 2.75
CA PHE A 84 -1.93 -8.82 2.86
C PHE A 84 -2.45 -10.25 3.04
N LEU A 85 -3.47 -10.46 3.88
CA LEU A 85 -4.12 -11.77 4.01
C LEU A 85 -4.79 -12.24 2.72
N LEU A 86 -5.43 -11.32 1.99
CA LEU A 86 -5.95 -11.61 0.66
C LEU A 86 -4.82 -12.06 -0.28
N ALA A 87 -3.70 -11.35 -0.30
CA ALA A 87 -2.54 -11.70 -1.11
C ALA A 87 -2.02 -13.11 -0.79
N GLU A 88 -1.86 -13.45 0.50
CA GLU A 88 -1.48 -14.81 0.93
C GLU A 88 -2.50 -15.86 0.47
N ARG A 89 -3.81 -15.57 0.54
CA ARG A 89 -4.85 -16.51 0.10
C ARG A 89 -4.80 -16.74 -1.40
N LEU A 90 -4.52 -15.70 -2.19
CA LEU A 90 -4.35 -15.81 -3.64
C LEU A 90 -3.08 -16.59 -4.01
N GLU A 91 -1.97 -16.38 -3.27
CA GLU A 91 -0.73 -17.14 -3.46
C GLU A 91 -0.97 -18.63 -3.18
N LYS A 92 -1.65 -18.95 -2.07
CA LYS A 92 -2.05 -20.33 -1.71
C LYS A 92 -2.98 -20.97 -2.76
N ALA A 93 -3.76 -20.17 -3.48
CA ALA A 93 -4.59 -20.61 -4.61
C ALA A 93 -3.79 -20.81 -5.91
N GLY A 94 -2.50 -20.45 -5.93
CA GLY A 94 -1.56 -20.74 -7.01
C GLY A 94 -1.24 -19.57 -7.93
N ALA A 95 -1.64 -18.34 -7.60
CA ALA A 95 -1.22 -17.14 -8.33
C ALA A 95 0.25 -16.77 -8.02
N ASP A 96 0.88 -16.03 -8.93
CA ASP A 96 2.14 -15.33 -8.70
C ASP A 96 1.81 -13.94 -8.12
N VAL A 97 1.86 -13.83 -6.79
CA VAL A 97 1.33 -12.67 -6.08
C VAL A 97 2.43 -11.70 -5.68
N HIS A 98 2.24 -10.45 -6.04
CA HIS A 98 3.02 -9.33 -5.55
C HIS A 98 2.16 -8.47 -4.62
N PHE A 99 2.78 -7.94 -3.56
CA PHE A 99 2.12 -7.05 -2.63
C PHE A 99 2.81 -5.69 -2.62
N SER A 100 2.02 -4.62 -2.58
CA SER A 100 2.49 -3.25 -2.41
C SER A 100 1.48 -2.44 -1.61
N SER A 101 1.85 -1.22 -1.24
CA SER A 101 0.95 -0.27 -0.60
C SER A 101 1.14 1.14 -1.14
N THR A 102 0.09 1.95 -1.03
CA THR A 102 0.24 3.39 -1.26
C THR A 102 0.95 4.05 -0.09
N SER A 103 1.60 5.18 -0.32
CA SER A 103 2.27 5.94 0.72
C SER A 103 2.14 7.44 0.48
N ARG A 104 2.20 8.23 1.56
CA ARG A 104 2.36 9.70 1.48
C ARG A 104 3.82 10.13 1.36
N SER A 105 4.77 9.22 1.52
CA SER A 105 6.19 9.53 1.45
C SER A 105 6.59 9.81 -0.01
N PRO A 106 7.11 11.00 -0.34
CA PRO A 106 7.57 11.33 -1.69
C PRO A 106 9.02 10.86 -1.90
N ILE A 107 9.18 9.56 -2.12
CA ILE A 107 10.48 8.93 -2.39
C ILE A 107 10.94 9.36 -3.79
N ALA A 108 12.15 9.89 -3.88
CA ALA A 108 12.74 10.28 -5.16
C ALA A 108 12.96 9.07 -6.08
N LEU A 109 12.77 9.28 -7.39
CA LEU A 109 13.16 8.30 -8.39
C LEU A 109 14.69 8.18 -8.45
N GLY A 110 15.16 6.95 -8.66
CA GLY A 110 16.57 6.61 -8.72
C GLY A 110 16.91 5.41 -7.82
N HIS A 111 18.12 4.87 -8.02
CA HIS A 111 18.60 3.69 -7.33
C HIS A 111 17.64 2.49 -7.42
N ALA A 112 16.92 2.18 -6.35
CA ALA A 112 15.99 1.06 -6.28
C ALA A 112 14.54 1.45 -6.65
N ILE A 113 14.26 2.73 -6.88
CA ILE A 113 12.94 3.26 -7.23
C ILE A 113 12.95 3.66 -8.70
N ASP A 114 12.48 2.77 -9.56
CA ASP A 114 12.50 2.93 -11.01
C ASP A 114 11.22 3.57 -11.57
N HIS A 115 10.15 3.57 -10.79
CA HIS A 115 8.85 4.08 -11.20
C HIS A 115 8.05 4.60 -10.01
N ALA A 116 7.28 5.66 -10.24
CA ALA A 116 6.34 6.22 -9.27
C ALA A 116 5.08 6.66 -10.00
N LEU A 117 3.93 6.25 -9.48
CA LEU A 117 2.63 6.85 -9.80
C LEU A 117 2.28 7.81 -8.67
N SER A 118 1.76 8.99 -9.00
CA SER A 118 1.25 9.96 -8.03
C SER A 118 -0.21 10.26 -8.33
N PHE A 119 -1.03 10.30 -7.28
CA PHE A 119 -2.48 10.42 -7.33
C PHE A 119 -3.00 11.03 -6.02
N SER A 120 -4.24 11.51 -6.01
CA SER A 120 -4.83 12.06 -4.77
C SER A 120 -5.10 10.98 -3.71
N ASP A 121 -5.20 11.33 -2.44
CA ASP A 121 -5.58 10.36 -1.40
C ASP A 121 -7.03 9.89 -1.55
N ASN A 122 -7.31 8.70 -1.02
CA ASN A 122 -8.64 8.12 -1.00
C ASN A 122 -9.52 8.60 0.17
N TYR A 123 -9.09 9.62 0.93
CA TYR A 123 -9.88 10.24 1.99
C TYR A 123 -10.48 11.59 1.58
N GLY A 124 -10.14 12.13 0.41
CA GLY A 124 -10.68 13.38 -0.13
C GLY A 124 -9.94 14.64 0.35
N LEU A 125 -8.69 14.53 0.79
CA LEU A 125 -7.89 15.69 1.22
C LEU A 125 -7.09 16.33 0.07
N GLY A 126 -7.03 15.67 -1.10
CA GLY A 126 -6.18 16.07 -2.22
C GLY A 126 -4.69 15.93 -1.93
N ILE A 127 -4.32 15.16 -0.91
CA ILE A 127 -2.92 14.94 -0.52
C ILE A 127 -2.29 13.95 -1.50
N PRO A 128 -1.13 14.30 -2.11
CA PRO A 128 -0.41 13.37 -2.96
C PRO A 128 -0.09 12.06 -2.26
N ASN A 129 -0.54 10.96 -2.86
CA ASN A 129 -0.16 9.60 -2.55
C ASN A 129 0.66 9.02 -3.70
N PHE A 130 1.44 8.00 -3.37
CA PHE A 130 2.39 7.40 -4.29
C PHE A 130 2.28 5.87 -4.29
N LEU A 131 2.50 5.27 -5.46
CA LEU A 131 2.73 3.84 -5.64
C LEU A 131 4.03 3.63 -6.42
N TYR A 132 4.97 2.92 -5.81
CA TYR A 132 6.33 2.76 -6.34
C TYR A 132 6.54 1.41 -7.01
N ASN A 133 7.41 1.38 -8.03
CA ASN A 133 7.85 0.18 -8.75
C ASN A 133 6.72 -0.69 -9.34
N VAL A 134 5.57 -0.08 -9.64
CA VAL A 134 4.44 -0.70 -10.32
C VAL A 134 4.20 0.03 -11.63
N ARG A 135 4.38 -0.64 -12.77
CA ARG A 135 4.13 -0.07 -14.10
C ARG A 135 2.80 -0.57 -14.69
N PRO A 136 2.08 0.27 -15.47
CA PRO A 136 0.94 -0.19 -16.27
C PRO A 136 1.31 -1.43 -17.12
N GLY A 137 0.46 -2.45 -17.11
CA GLY A 137 0.67 -3.69 -17.87
C GLY A 137 1.71 -4.66 -17.30
N GLN A 138 2.30 -4.39 -16.14
CA GLN A 138 3.28 -5.30 -15.50
C GLN A 138 2.62 -6.59 -14.96
N PHE A 139 1.36 -6.48 -14.53
CA PHE A 139 0.58 -7.56 -13.91
C PHE A 139 -0.62 -7.91 -14.78
N ASP A 140 -1.04 -9.18 -14.71
CA ASP A 140 -2.25 -9.63 -15.41
C ASP A 140 -3.50 -9.07 -14.74
N ARG A 141 -3.42 -8.85 -13.41
CA ARG A 141 -4.49 -8.29 -12.60
C ARG A 141 -3.95 -7.40 -11.48
N VAL A 142 -4.60 -6.27 -11.24
CA VAL A 142 -4.29 -5.34 -10.14
C VAL A 142 -5.52 -5.17 -9.25
N LEU A 143 -5.36 -5.43 -7.96
CA LEU A 143 -6.40 -5.34 -6.94
C LEU A 143 -6.06 -4.19 -5.99
N ILE A 144 -6.82 -3.11 -6.02
CA ILE A 144 -6.69 -2.00 -5.08
C ILE A 144 -7.68 -2.22 -3.95
N CYS A 145 -7.16 -2.53 -2.77
CA CYS A 145 -7.95 -2.79 -1.58
C CYS A 145 -8.06 -1.52 -0.73
N THR A 146 -9.29 -1.14 -0.38
CA THR A 146 -9.60 0.14 0.27
C THR A 146 -10.58 -0.02 1.43
N GLU A 147 -10.36 0.75 2.50
CA GLU A 147 -11.32 0.93 3.61
C GLU A 147 -12.34 2.05 3.33
N THR A 148 -12.15 2.80 2.26
CA THR A 148 -13.06 3.85 1.77
C THR A 148 -13.90 3.34 0.61
N PRO A 149 -15.10 3.91 0.35
CA PRO A 149 -15.94 3.52 -0.78
C PRO A 149 -15.21 3.61 -2.12
N ARG A 150 -15.63 2.80 -3.11
CA ARG A 150 -15.01 2.77 -4.45
C ARG A 150 -14.84 4.15 -5.08
N GLN A 151 -15.82 5.04 -4.95
CA GLN A 151 -15.75 6.38 -5.54
C GLN A 151 -14.66 7.28 -4.93
N ALA A 152 -14.11 6.92 -3.78
CA ALA A 152 -13.04 7.65 -3.13
C ALA A 152 -11.66 7.26 -3.70
N VAL A 153 -11.54 6.08 -4.32
CA VAL A 153 -10.28 5.66 -4.94
C VAL A 153 -10.03 6.49 -6.21
N PRO A 154 -8.84 7.07 -6.39
CA PRO A 154 -8.55 7.94 -7.52
C PRO A 154 -8.78 7.27 -8.87
N ALA A 155 -9.59 7.90 -9.72
CA ALA A 155 -9.89 7.39 -11.05
C ALA A 155 -8.61 7.26 -11.89
N GLU A 156 -7.67 8.22 -11.78
CA GLU A 156 -6.41 8.18 -12.52
C GLU A 156 -5.58 6.91 -12.19
N LEU A 157 -5.63 6.43 -10.95
CA LEU A 157 -4.90 5.23 -10.52
C LEU A 157 -5.59 3.96 -11.06
N ILE A 158 -6.92 3.91 -10.96
CA ILE A 158 -7.71 2.78 -11.47
C ILE A 158 -7.49 2.63 -12.98
N GLU A 159 -7.56 3.74 -13.72
CA GLU A 159 -7.39 3.76 -15.17
C GLU A 159 -5.95 3.42 -15.57
N ALA A 160 -4.95 4.02 -14.92
CA ALA A 160 -3.53 3.77 -15.23
C ALA A 160 -3.15 2.29 -15.06
N LEU A 161 -3.74 1.60 -14.09
CA LEU A 161 -3.41 0.21 -13.76
C LEU A 161 -4.44 -0.80 -14.29
N ASN A 162 -5.53 -0.35 -14.92
CA ASN A 162 -6.70 -1.18 -15.24
C ASN A 162 -7.14 -2.02 -14.03
N ALA A 163 -7.26 -1.38 -12.87
CA ALA A 163 -7.39 -2.05 -11.58
C ALA A 163 -8.84 -2.37 -11.18
N GLU A 164 -9.00 -3.45 -10.42
CA GLU A 164 -10.22 -3.76 -9.70
C GLU A 164 -10.15 -3.21 -8.27
N VAL A 165 -11.17 -2.46 -7.87
CA VAL A 165 -11.27 -1.95 -6.49
C VAL A 165 -12.02 -2.95 -5.63
N ILE A 166 -11.36 -3.40 -4.56
CA ILE A 166 -11.91 -4.27 -3.52
C ILE A 166 -12.21 -3.40 -2.29
N CYS A 167 -13.49 -3.16 -2.03
CA CYS A 167 -13.93 -2.43 -0.85
C CYS A 167 -14.08 -3.38 0.34
N ASP A 168 -13.79 -2.86 1.52
CA ASP A 168 -14.20 -3.48 2.76
C ASP A 168 -15.66 -3.10 3.06
N GLU A 169 -16.58 -4.06 2.90
CA GLU A 169 -18.02 -3.89 3.16
C GLU A 169 -18.39 -4.13 4.63
#